data_AF-A0A5C9EPA5-F1
#
_entry.id   AF-A0A5C9EPA5-F1
#
_cell.length_a   1.000
_cell.length_b   1.000
_cell.length_c   1.000
_cell.angle_alpha   90.00
_cell.angle_beta   90.00
_cell.angle_gamma   90.00
#
_symmetry.space_group_name_H-M   'P 1'
#
loop_
_entity.id
_entity.type
_entity.pdbx_description
1 polymer ?
#
loop_
_entity_poly.entity_id
_entity_poly.type
_entity_poly.pdbx_seq_one_letter_code
_entity_poly.pdbx_strand_id
1 'polypeptide(L)'
;MVCENCFGLISISIACFIICILLYRGYQQERNQFTLYMVLFFLIAGAGWLFWFLSTDLVLNIYEDVKNFLIFVGLIPQLILLIFVLTFYEISLLVRVSILMVTIILSIIHLIFPTLRILTIVSTVIIILNIILFIINWRKNQDLKSLLFSIGLALILLGEALISVSRLLQGIFLTLTAVIWIVTYSGIIEKLTKRE
;
A
#
# COMPACT_ATOMS: atom_id res chain seq x y z
N MET A 1 -17.32 -21.82 5.03
CA MET A 1 -16.49 -21.65 3.81
C MET A 1 -15.15 -21.13 4.27
N VAL A 2 -14.02 -21.74 3.90
CA VAL A 2 -12.69 -21.26 4.35
C VAL A 2 -12.37 -19.98 3.57
N CYS A 3 -12.00 -18.92 4.27
CA CYS A 3 -11.61 -17.67 3.65
C CYS A 3 -10.24 -17.83 2.96
N GLU A 4 -10.25 -18.00 1.64
CA GLU A 4 -9.08 -18.35 0.82
C GLU A 4 -7.97 -17.28 0.82
N ASN A 5 -8.33 -16.01 0.98
CA ASN A 5 -7.38 -14.89 1.03
C ASN A 5 -7.02 -14.47 2.47
N CYS A 6 -7.66 -15.02 3.50
CA CYS A 6 -7.47 -14.58 4.89
C CYS A 6 -6.04 -14.74 5.37
N PHE A 7 -5.36 -15.82 4.97
CA PHE A 7 -3.94 -16.00 5.29
C PHE A 7 -3.08 -14.88 4.69
N GLY A 8 -3.37 -14.48 3.45
CA GLY A 8 -2.71 -13.33 2.81
C GLY A 8 -2.98 -12.03 3.54
N LEU A 9 -4.25 -11.76 3.89
CA LEU A 9 -4.68 -10.54 4.60
C LEU A 9 -4.01 -10.40 5.98
N ILE A 10 -3.95 -11.48 6.77
CA ILE A 10 -3.29 -11.42 8.08
C ILE A 10 -1.78 -11.34 7.95
N SER A 11 -1.18 -12.03 6.97
CA SER A 11 0.27 -11.98 6.73
C SER A 11 0.75 -10.59 6.34
N ILE A 12 0.07 -9.93 5.39
CA ILE A 12 0.41 -8.55 4.99
C ILE A 12 0.17 -7.56 6.14
N SER A 13 -0.90 -7.75 6.93
CA SER A 13 -1.17 -6.88 8.09
C SER A 13 -0.04 -6.96 9.13
N ILE A 14 0.36 -8.17 9.52
CA ILE A 14 1.46 -8.40 10.46
C ILE A 14 2.77 -7.81 9.92
N ALA A 15 3.08 -8.06 8.64
CA ALA A 15 4.26 -7.50 7.99
C ALA A 15 4.29 -5.97 8.08
N CYS A 16 3.19 -5.30 7.76
CA CYS A 16 3.06 -3.85 7.85
C CYS A 16 3.33 -3.34 9.27
N PHE A 17 2.77 -3.97 10.31
CA PHE A 17 3.04 -3.55 11.70
C PHE A 17 4.50 -3.76 12.11
N ILE A 18 5.12 -4.88 11.72
CA ILE A 18 6.54 -5.13 11.98
C ILE A 18 7.40 -4.04 11.32
N ILE A 19 7.17 -3.76 10.05
CA ILE A 19 7.91 -2.74 9.30
C ILE A 19 7.70 -1.35 9.91
N CYS A 20 6.46 -1.03 10.31
CA CYS A 20 6.14 0.21 11.01
C CYS A 20 6.99 0.39 12.27
N ILE A 21 7.13 -0.65 13.10
CA ILE A 21 7.97 -0.62 14.31
C ILE A 21 9.44 -0.41 13.96
N LEU A 22 9.96 -1.12 12.94
CA LEU A 22 11.35 -0.99 12.50
C LEU A 22 11.66 0.43 12.01
N LEU A 23 10.82 0.97 11.13
CA LEU A 23 10.97 2.32 10.60
C LEU A 23 10.81 3.38 11.68
N TYR A 24 9.90 3.21 12.63
CA TYR A 24 9.71 4.15 13.73
C TYR A 24 10.95 4.25 14.63
N ARG A 25 11.60 3.11 14.91
CA ARG A 25 12.89 3.09 15.62
C ARG A 25 13.98 3.83 14.84
N GLY A 26 14.07 3.61 13.53
CA GLY A 26 15.01 4.34 12.67
C GLY A 26 14.73 5.86 12.65
N TYR A 27 13.45 6.26 12.61
CA TYR A 27 13.06 7.66 12.69
C TYR A 27 13.47 8.32 14.00
N GLN A 28 13.35 7.61 15.14
CA GLN A 28 13.79 8.16 16.42
C GLN A 28 15.29 8.51 16.45
N GLN A 29 16.11 7.83 15.64
CA GLN A 29 17.54 8.06 15.53
C GLN A 29 17.88 9.18 14.53
N GLU A 30 17.37 9.10 13.30
CA GLU A 30 17.78 10.01 12.21
C GLU A 30 16.87 11.23 12.04
N ARG A 31 15.67 11.22 12.64
CA ARG A 31 14.62 12.27 12.51
C ARG A 31 14.24 12.60 11.06
N ASN A 32 14.46 11.67 10.13
CA ASN A 32 14.14 11.82 8.72
C ASN A 32 12.62 11.81 8.49
N GLN A 33 12.07 12.89 7.96
CA GLN A 33 10.65 13.02 7.65
C GLN A 33 10.15 11.92 6.69
N PHE A 34 10.98 11.50 5.72
CA PHE A 34 10.63 10.40 4.80
C PHE A 34 10.26 9.12 5.55
N THR A 35 11.08 8.77 6.54
CA THR A 35 10.87 7.57 7.36
C THR A 35 9.57 7.67 8.14
N LEU A 36 9.21 8.85 8.65
CA LEU A 36 7.95 9.07 9.37
C LEU A 36 6.71 8.87 8.46
N TYR A 37 6.77 9.32 7.21
CA TYR A 37 5.68 9.10 6.26
C TYR A 37 5.52 7.63 5.89
N MET A 38 6.64 6.90 5.73
CA MET A 38 6.58 5.46 5.52
C MET A 38 6.03 4.72 6.75
N VAL A 39 6.35 5.15 7.98
CA VAL A 39 5.73 4.65 9.21
C VAL A 39 4.21 4.83 9.14
N LEU A 40 3.74 6.03 8.81
CA LEU A 40 2.31 6.33 8.72
C LEU A 40 1.63 5.48 7.64
N PHE A 41 2.25 5.32 6.47
CA PHE A 41 1.78 4.45 5.39
C PHE A 41 1.59 3.01 5.90
N PHE A 42 2.62 2.41 6.47
CA PHE A 42 2.57 1.03 6.94
C PHE A 42 1.60 0.83 8.11
N LEU A 43 1.45 1.82 8.99
CA LEU A 43 0.49 1.76 10.08
C LEU A 43 -0.94 1.72 9.55
N ILE A 44 -1.31 2.65 8.67
CA ILE A 44 -2.68 2.74 8.15
C ILE A 44 -2.98 1.56 7.23
N ALA A 45 -2.01 1.16 6.38
CA ALA A 45 -2.16 -0.03 5.54
C ALA A 45 -2.33 -1.30 6.38
N GLY A 46 -1.51 -1.49 7.42
CA GLY A 46 -1.61 -2.63 8.34
C GLY A 46 -2.97 -2.72 9.04
N ALA A 47 -3.49 -1.58 9.50
CA ALA A 47 -4.83 -1.47 10.07
C ALA A 47 -5.93 -1.76 9.04
N GLY A 48 -5.80 -1.28 7.81
CA GLY A 48 -6.74 -1.55 6.73
C GLY A 48 -6.84 -3.04 6.38
N TRP A 49 -5.70 -3.71 6.22
CA TRP A 49 -5.66 -5.16 5.97
C TRP A 49 -6.19 -5.97 7.16
N LEU A 50 -5.91 -5.54 8.39
CA LEU A 50 -6.46 -6.17 9.60
C LEU A 50 -7.98 -6.03 9.64
N PHE A 51 -8.49 -4.83 9.39
CA PHE A 51 -9.92 -4.56 9.39
C PHE A 51 -10.62 -5.37 8.28
N TRP A 52 -10.00 -5.52 7.11
CA TRP A 52 -10.51 -6.42 6.08
C TRP A 52 -10.55 -7.86 6.61
N PHE A 53 -9.47 -8.39 7.15
CA PHE A 53 -9.45 -9.75 7.72
C PHE A 53 -10.56 -9.96 8.75
N LEU A 54 -10.74 -9.02 9.69
CA LEU A 54 -11.76 -9.08 10.73
C LEU A 54 -13.19 -9.04 10.15
N SER A 55 -13.41 -8.33 9.04
CA SER A 55 -14.73 -8.24 8.42
C SER A 55 -15.19 -9.52 7.70
N THR A 56 -14.26 -10.44 7.40
CA THR A 56 -14.55 -11.67 6.65
C THR A 56 -15.51 -12.60 7.40
N ASP A 57 -16.13 -13.50 6.63
CA ASP A 57 -17.07 -14.53 7.10
C ASP A 57 -16.48 -15.46 8.17
N LEU A 58 -15.14 -15.52 8.28
CA LEU A 58 -14.43 -16.33 9.25
C LEU A 58 -14.41 -15.70 10.66
N VAL A 59 -14.60 -14.39 10.78
CA VAL A 59 -14.46 -13.66 12.05
C VAL A 59 -15.75 -12.94 12.44
N LEU A 60 -16.17 -11.94 11.67
CA LEU A 60 -17.35 -11.11 11.99
C LEU A 60 -18.50 -11.25 11.00
N ASN A 61 -18.25 -11.74 9.78
CA ASN A 61 -19.27 -11.91 8.73
C ASN A 61 -20.06 -10.62 8.42
N ILE A 62 -19.36 -9.48 8.35
CA ILE A 62 -19.92 -8.15 8.04
C ILE A 62 -19.32 -7.56 6.76
N TYR A 63 -18.56 -8.34 6.00
CA TYR A 63 -17.79 -7.86 4.85
C TYR A 63 -18.66 -7.12 3.84
N GLU A 64 -19.84 -7.64 3.51
CA GLU A 64 -20.74 -7.02 2.55
C GLU A 64 -21.26 -5.64 3.00
N ASP A 65 -21.41 -5.44 4.31
CA ASP A 65 -21.87 -4.18 4.91
C ASP A 65 -20.75 -3.13 4.94
N VAL A 66 -19.49 -3.56 5.13
CA VAL A 66 -18.35 -2.67 5.29
C VAL A 66 -17.46 -2.56 4.04
N LYS A 67 -17.73 -3.29 2.96
CA LYS A 67 -16.88 -3.31 1.75
C LYS A 67 -16.64 -1.93 1.17
N ASN A 68 -17.65 -1.05 1.14
CA ASN A 68 -17.49 0.30 0.61
C ASN A 68 -16.55 1.13 1.49
N PHE A 69 -16.67 0.99 2.81
CA PHE A 69 -15.77 1.63 3.77
C PHE A 69 -14.33 1.10 3.66
N LEU A 70 -14.15 -0.21 3.44
CA LEU A 70 -12.85 -0.82 3.23
C LEU A 70 -12.08 -0.23 2.04
N ILE A 71 -12.78 0.13 0.96
CA ILE A 71 -12.12 0.75 -0.20
C ILE A 71 -11.60 2.15 0.16
N PHE A 72 -12.31 2.93 0.99
CA PHE A 72 -11.80 4.22 1.49
C PHE A 72 -10.57 4.04 2.37
N VAL A 73 -10.60 3.07 3.29
CA VAL A 73 -9.45 2.76 4.16
C VAL A 73 -8.24 2.35 3.33
N GLY A 74 -8.43 1.61 2.23
CA GLY A 74 -7.36 1.24 1.30
C GLY A 74 -6.79 2.41 0.49
N LEU A 75 -7.60 3.43 0.20
CA LEU A 75 -7.21 4.60 -0.60
C LEU A 75 -6.36 5.61 0.18
N ILE A 76 -6.60 5.75 1.49
CA ILE A 76 -5.89 6.72 2.35
C ILE A 76 -4.37 6.51 2.36
N PRO A 77 -3.82 5.30 2.61
CA PRO A 77 -2.38 5.04 2.53
C PRO A 77 -1.79 5.43 1.17
N GLN A 78 -2.48 5.09 0.08
CA GLN A 78 -2.00 5.35 -1.28
C GLN A 78 -1.94 6.85 -1.60
N LEU A 79 -2.92 7.62 -1.12
CA LEU A 79 -2.91 9.08 -1.20
C LEU A 79 -1.76 9.71 -0.41
N ILE A 80 -1.55 9.26 0.83
CA ILE A 80 -0.44 9.74 1.67
C ILE A 80 0.88 9.51 0.93
N LEU A 81 1.06 8.30 0.38
CA LEU A 81 2.25 7.93 -0.37
C LEU A 81 2.42 8.80 -1.63
N LEU A 82 1.35 9.04 -2.39
CA LEU A 82 1.42 9.87 -3.61
C LEU A 82 1.77 11.33 -3.30
N ILE A 83 1.09 11.95 -2.35
CA ILE A 83 1.38 13.34 -1.92
C ILE A 83 2.84 13.46 -1.46
N PHE A 84 3.29 12.45 -0.74
CA PHE A 84 4.63 12.39 -0.21
C PHE A 84 5.70 12.27 -1.30
N VAL A 85 5.50 11.36 -2.26
CA VAL A 85 6.45 11.18 -3.36
C VAL A 85 6.47 12.42 -4.27
N LEU A 86 5.33 13.01 -4.56
CA LEU A 86 5.26 14.30 -5.27
C LEU A 86 5.98 15.42 -4.49
N THR A 87 6.01 15.32 -3.15
CA THR A 87 6.76 16.23 -2.29
C THR A 87 8.26 16.06 -2.39
N PHE A 88 8.71 14.80 -2.42
CA PHE A 88 10.12 14.46 -2.60
C PHE A 88 10.67 14.84 -3.98
N TYR A 89 9.86 14.79 -5.03
CA TYR A 89 10.27 15.19 -6.39
C TYR A 89 10.23 16.70 -6.66
N GLU A 90 10.02 17.53 -5.64
CA GLU A 90 9.92 19.00 -5.76
C GLU A 90 8.87 19.46 -6.79
N ILE A 91 7.86 18.62 -7.09
CA ILE A 91 6.79 18.97 -8.01
C ILE A 91 6.01 20.16 -7.44
N SER A 92 5.58 21.10 -8.27
CA SER A 92 4.93 22.33 -7.81
C SER A 92 3.74 22.06 -6.90
N LEU A 93 3.58 22.88 -5.85
CA LEU A 93 2.50 22.75 -4.87
C LEU A 93 1.12 22.70 -5.55
N LEU A 94 0.95 23.50 -6.61
CA LEU A 94 -0.28 23.55 -7.39
C LEU A 94 -0.65 22.17 -7.95
N VAL A 95 0.28 21.43 -8.53
CA VAL A 95 0.05 20.08 -9.06
C VAL A 95 -0.31 19.10 -7.94
N ARG A 96 0.34 19.20 -6.77
CA ARG A 96 0.03 18.34 -5.60
C ARG A 96 -1.40 18.56 -5.11
N VAL A 97 -1.81 19.83 -4.98
CA VAL A 97 -3.17 20.20 -4.56
C VAL A 97 -4.19 19.78 -5.61
N SER A 98 -3.89 19.95 -6.91
CA SER A 98 -4.77 19.49 -7.99
C SER A 98 -5.02 17.98 -7.94
N ILE A 99 -3.97 17.17 -7.75
CA ILE A 99 -4.09 15.70 -7.65
C ILE A 99 -4.92 15.30 -6.43
N LEU A 100 -4.71 15.95 -5.28
CA LEU A 100 -5.51 15.72 -4.07
C LEU A 100 -6.99 16.04 -4.32
N MET A 101 -7.27 17.23 -4.86
CA MET A 101 -8.63 17.69 -5.15
C MET A 101 -9.35 16.78 -6.14
N VAL A 102 -8.67 16.39 -7.23
CA VAL A 102 -9.23 15.45 -8.21
C VAL A 102 -9.53 14.11 -7.57
N THR A 103 -8.64 13.60 -6.71
CA THR A 103 -8.88 12.31 -6.02
C THR A 103 -10.05 12.38 -5.06
N ILE A 104 -10.17 13.46 -4.28
CA ILE A 104 -11.31 13.69 -3.38
C ILE A 104 -12.61 13.76 -4.17
N ILE A 105 -12.65 14.53 -5.25
CA ILE A 105 -13.83 14.67 -6.11
C ILE A 105 -14.24 13.31 -6.69
N LEU A 106 -13.30 12.55 -7.24
CA LEU A 106 -13.59 11.24 -7.81
C LEU A 106 -14.04 10.23 -6.74
N SER A 107 -13.52 10.36 -5.51
CA SER A 107 -13.95 9.55 -4.37
C SER A 107 -15.40 9.86 -3.96
N ILE A 108 -15.78 11.14 -3.94
CA ILE A 108 -17.16 11.58 -3.68
C ILE A 108 -18.09 11.11 -4.81
N ILE A 109 -17.69 11.24 -6.06
CA ILE A 109 -18.49 10.79 -7.20
C ILE A 109 -18.76 9.29 -7.11
N HIS A 110 -17.78 8.49 -6.68
CA HIS A 110 -17.98 7.05 -6.53
C HIS A 110 -18.96 6.68 -5.41
N LEU A 111 -19.02 7.43 -4.31
CA LEU A 111 -20.04 7.23 -3.26
C LEU A 111 -21.46 7.37 -3.81
N ILE A 112 -21.64 8.30 -4.74
CA ILE A 112 -22.95 8.63 -5.31
C ILE A 112 -23.28 7.69 -6.48
N PHE A 113 -22.27 7.28 -7.26
CA PHE A 113 -22.41 6.42 -8.44
C PHE A 113 -21.46 5.22 -8.39
N PRO A 114 -21.73 4.22 -7.52
CA PRO A 114 -20.84 3.06 -7.34
C PRO A 114 -20.72 2.19 -8.59
N THR A 115 -21.75 2.21 -9.46
CA THR A 115 -21.77 1.46 -10.74
C THR A 115 -20.69 1.89 -11.73
N LEU A 116 -20.18 3.12 -11.62
CA LEU A 116 -19.16 3.64 -12.53
C LEU A 116 -17.74 3.10 -12.23
N ARG A 117 -17.54 2.34 -11.14
CA ARG A 117 -16.24 1.79 -10.70
C ARG A 117 -15.10 2.84 -10.62
N ILE A 118 -15.46 4.12 -10.50
CA ILE A 118 -14.52 5.26 -10.57
C ILE A 118 -13.44 5.15 -9.49
N LEU A 119 -13.79 4.80 -8.25
CA LEU A 119 -12.81 4.68 -7.15
C LEU A 119 -11.80 3.57 -7.39
N THR A 120 -12.21 2.46 -8.02
CA THR A 120 -11.30 1.37 -8.40
C THR A 120 -10.30 1.85 -9.45
N ILE A 121 -10.77 2.58 -10.47
CA ILE A 121 -9.92 3.15 -11.52
C ILE A 121 -8.95 4.17 -10.91
N VAL A 122 -9.43 5.04 -10.04
CA VAL A 122 -8.60 6.07 -9.39
C VAL A 122 -7.57 5.45 -8.45
N SER A 123 -7.97 4.49 -7.62
CA SER A 123 -7.04 3.75 -6.76
C SER A 123 -5.96 3.05 -7.60
N THR A 124 -6.36 2.40 -8.70
CA THR A 124 -5.42 1.74 -9.63
C THR A 124 -4.44 2.74 -10.24
N VAL A 125 -4.91 3.88 -10.73
CA VAL A 125 -4.07 4.94 -11.30
C VAL A 125 -3.09 5.48 -10.25
N ILE A 126 -3.54 5.72 -9.02
CA ILE A 126 -2.68 6.18 -7.91
C ILE A 126 -1.60 5.13 -7.60
N ILE A 127 -1.97 3.85 -7.49
CA ILE A 127 -1.01 2.76 -7.25
C ILE A 127 0.02 2.68 -8.38
N ILE A 128 -0.41 2.78 -9.64
CA ILE A 128 0.48 2.77 -10.81
C ILE A 128 1.43 3.98 -10.78
N LEU A 129 0.92 5.18 -10.48
CA LEU A 129 1.76 6.37 -10.34
C LEU A 129 2.81 6.19 -9.24
N ASN A 130 2.41 5.66 -8.08
CA ASN A 130 3.33 5.34 -6.99
C ASN A 130 4.41 4.35 -7.46
N ILE A 131 4.03 3.26 -8.14
CA ILE A 131 4.99 2.28 -8.69
C ILE A 131 5.99 2.97 -9.62
N ILE A 132 5.51 3.76 -10.59
CA ILE A 132 6.36 4.46 -11.56
C ILE A 132 7.35 5.38 -10.83
N LEU A 133 6.87 6.16 -9.86
CA LEU A 133 7.71 7.10 -9.13
C LEU A 133 8.79 6.37 -8.31
N PHE A 134 8.46 5.28 -7.63
CA PHE A 134 9.47 4.49 -6.91
C PHE A 134 10.50 3.84 -7.86
N ILE A 135 10.09 3.42 -9.07
CA ILE A 135 11.01 2.93 -10.11
C ILE A 135 11.95 4.05 -10.58
N ILE A 136 11.43 5.27 -10.78
CA ILE A 136 12.26 6.43 -11.13
C ILE A 136 13.26 6.73 -10.00
N ASN A 137 12.81 6.66 -8.73
CA ASN A 137 13.68 6.90 -7.57
C ASN A 137 14.82 5.88 -7.51
N TRP A 138 14.49 4.60 -7.72
CA TRP A 138 15.48 3.54 -7.81
C TRP A 138 16.48 3.81 -8.95
N ARG A 139 16.02 4.12 -10.17
CA ARG A 139 16.94 4.39 -11.29
C ARG A 139 17.87 5.58 -11.02
N LYS A 140 17.37 6.63 -10.40
CA LYS A 140 18.13 7.86 -10.15
C LYS A 140 19.14 7.70 -9.02
N ASN A 141 18.74 7.04 -7.92
CA ASN A 141 19.51 6.98 -6.68
C ASN A 141 20.11 5.59 -6.38
N GLN A 142 19.90 4.60 -7.26
CA GLN A 142 20.26 3.19 -7.05
C GLN A 142 19.69 2.61 -5.75
N ASP A 143 18.57 3.16 -5.27
CA ASP A 143 17.94 2.73 -4.01
C ASP A 143 17.14 1.43 -4.21
N LEU A 144 17.73 0.30 -3.80
CA LEU A 144 17.10 -1.01 -3.92
C LEU A 144 15.81 -1.12 -3.10
N LYS A 145 15.68 -0.35 -2.01
CA LYS A 145 14.45 -0.37 -1.19
C LYS A 145 13.26 0.16 -1.99
N SER A 146 13.47 1.24 -2.75
CA SER A 146 12.45 1.77 -3.66
C SER A 146 12.01 0.77 -4.72
N LEU A 147 12.95 0.01 -5.29
CA LEU A 147 12.63 -1.04 -6.26
C LEU A 147 11.76 -2.14 -5.63
N LEU A 148 12.20 -2.73 -4.52
CA LEU A 148 11.47 -3.85 -3.91
C LEU A 148 10.13 -3.41 -3.33
N PHE A 149 10.04 -2.18 -2.83
CA PHE A 149 8.77 -1.58 -2.44
C PHE A 149 7.82 -1.48 -3.65
N SER A 150 8.30 -1.02 -4.81
CA SER A 150 7.50 -0.95 -6.04
C SER A 150 7.06 -2.33 -6.57
N ILE A 151 7.91 -3.36 -6.43
CA ILE A 151 7.55 -4.74 -6.77
C ILE A 151 6.41 -5.22 -5.86
N GLY A 152 6.50 -4.96 -4.55
CA GLY A 152 5.42 -5.31 -3.62
C GLY A 152 4.08 -4.61 -3.94
N LEU A 153 4.12 -3.33 -4.34
CA LEU A 153 2.93 -2.61 -4.82
C LEU A 153 2.36 -3.24 -6.11
N ALA A 154 3.23 -3.63 -7.05
CA ALA A 154 2.79 -4.28 -8.29
C ALA A 154 2.12 -5.64 -8.02
N LEU A 155 2.64 -6.42 -7.07
CA LEU A 155 2.03 -7.68 -6.64
C LEU A 155 0.66 -7.48 -5.99
N ILE A 156 0.48 -6.44 -5.16
CA ILE A 156 -0.84 -6.07 -4.62
C ILE A 156 -1.80 -5.78 -5.77
N LEU A 157 -1.39 -4.96 -6.74
CA LEU A 157 -2.23 -4.58 -7.88
C LEU A 157 -2.63 -5.80 -8.73
N LEU A 158 -1.68 -6.72 -8.99
CA LEU A 158 -1.96 -7.98 -9.70
C LEU A 158 -2.91 -8.87 -8.90
N GLY A 159 -2.72 -8.97 -7.59
CA GLY A 159 -3.60 -9.72 -6.71
C GLY A 159 -5.03 -9.19 -6.71
N GLU A 160 -5.21 -7.88 -6.66
CA GLU A 160 -6.52 -7.23 -6.77
C GLU A 160 -7.16 -7.43 -8.14
N ALA A 161 -6.40 -7.32 -9.23
CA ALA A 161 -6.91 -7.53 -10.58
C ALA A 161 -7.41 -8.98 -10.82
N LEU A 162 -6.81 -9.95 -10.13
CA LEU A 162 -7.13 -11.38 -10.26
C LEU A 162 -8.17 -11.87 -9.23
N ILE A 163 -8.71 -10.99 -8.37
CA ILE A 163 -9.68 -11.38 -7.33
C ILE A 163 -10.96 -12.00 -7.91
N SER A 164 -11.37 -11.57 -9.12
CA SER A 164 -12.53 -12.10 -9.84
C SER A 164 -12.29 -13.50 -10.42
N VAL A 165 -11.02 -13.90 -10.54
CA VAL A 165 -10.61 -15.23 -11.03
C VAL A 165 -10.41 -16.18 -9.85
N SER A 166 -9.70 -15.75 -8.80
CA SER A 166 -9.45 -16.57 -7.61
C SER A 166 -9.06 -15.72 -6.41
N ARG A 167 -9.80 -15.88 -5.30
CA ARG A 167 -9.44 -15.27 -4.01
C ARG A 167 -8.15 -15.88 -3.43
N LEU A 168 -7.89 -17.17 -3.68
CA LEU A 168 -6.62 -17.80 -3.33
C LEU A 168 -5.41 -17.12 -3.98
N LEU A 169 -5.48 -16.80 -5.28
CA LEU A 169 -4.39 -16.08 -5.97
C LEU A 169 -4.11 -14.73 -5.33
N GLN A 170 -5.17 -13.95 -5.01
CA GLN A 170 -5.01 -12.70 -4.26
C GLN A 170 -4.26 -12.93 -2.93
N GLY A 171 -4.65 -13.96 -2.17
CA GLY A 171 -3.97 -14.32 -0.92
C GLY A 171 -2.48 -14.64 -1.09
N ILE A 172 -2.11 -15.35 -2.17
CA ILE A 172 -0.72 -15.65 -2.52
C ILE A 172 0.05 -14.37 -2.81
N PHE A 173 -0.49 -13.48 -3.65
CA PHE A 173 0.15 -12.20 -3.98
C PHE A 173 0.36 -11.32 -2.74
N LEU A 174 -0.63 -11.23 -1.86
CA LEU A 174 -0.51 -10.49 -0.59
C LEU A 174 0.59 -11.09 0.31
N THR A 175 0.69 -12.42 0.37
CA THR A 175 1.75 -13.10 1.13
C THR A 175 3.12 -12.82 0.55
N LEU A 176 3.27 -12.87 -0.79
CA LEU A 176 4.52 -12.53 -1.47
C LEU A 176 4.93 -11.08 -1.22
N THR A 177 3.98 -10.14 -1.28
CA THR A 177 4.25 -8.73 -0.94
C THR A 177 4.73 -8.60 0.50
N ALA A 178 4.09 -9.30 1.45
CA ALA A 178 4.47 -9.27 2.86
C ALA A 178 5.93 -9.70 3.05
N VAL A 179 6.34 -10.78 2.39
CA VAL A 179 7.72 -11.29 2.41
C VAL A 179 8.69 -10.26 1.82
N ILE A 180 8.40 -9.75 0.62
CA ILE A 180 9.28 -8.77 -0.05
C ILE A 180 9.46 -7.53 0.81
N TRP A 181 8.39 -6.98 1.35
CA TRP A 181 8.46 -5.78 2.17
C TRP A 181 9.20 -6.03 3.50
N ILE A 182 8.97 -7.15 4.19
CA ILE A 182 9.74 -7.49 5.40
C ILE A 182 11.24 -7.56 5.07
N VAL A 183 11.62 -8.28 4.02
CA VAL A 183 13.03 -8.40 3.61
C VAL A 183 13.60 -7.02 3.30
N THR A 184 12.85 -6.18 2.58
CA THR A 184 13.24 -4.82 2.20
C THR A 184 13.59 -3.93 3.40
N TYR A 185 12.80 -4.00 4.47
CA TYR A 185 12.96 -3.12 5.64
C TYR A 185 13.66 -3.79 6.83
N SER A 186 13.99 -5.08 6.75
CA SER A 186 14.70 -5.82 7.81
C SER A 186 16.19 -5.47 7.97
N GLY A 187 16.79 -4.75 7.02
CA GLY A 187 18.23 -4.48 7.00
C GLY A 187 19.08 -5.60 6.38
N ILE A 188 18.46 -6.69 5.89
CA ILE A 188 19.16 -7.84 5.29
C ILE A 188 19.85 -7.43 3.98
N ILE A 189 19.20 -6.59 3.20
CA ILE A 189 19.68 -6.18 1.88
C ILE A 189 20.97 -5.39 2.00
N GLU A 190 21.02 -4.40 2.90
CA GLU A 190 22.21 -3.58 3.10
C GLU A 190 23.40 -4.41 3.59
N LYS A 191 23.15 -5.49 4.34
CA LYS A 191 24.20 -6.41 4.79
C LYS A 191 24.74 -7.28 3.65
N LEU A 192 23.91 -7.62 2.66
CA LEU A 192 24.33 -8.39 1.50
C LEU A 192 25.08 -7.52 0.49
N THR A 193 24.64 -6.28 0.27
CA THR A 193 25.25 -5.36 -0.70
C THR A 193 26.57 -4.75 -0.21
N LYS A 194 26.81 -4.64 1.12
CA LYS A 194 28.08 -4.14 1.69
C LYS A 194 29.16 -5.22 1.89
N ARG A 195 28.89 -6.47 1.51
CA ARG A 195 29.84 -7.59 1.66
C ARG A 195 30.73 -7.81 0.42
N GLU A 196 30.65 -6.92 -0.56
CA GLU A 196 31.59 -6.79 -1.68
C GLU A 196 32.51 -5.59 -1.45
#